data_AF-A0AAJ2I3S7-F1
#
_entry.id   AF-A0AAJ2I3S7-F1
#
_cell.length_a   1.000
_cell.length_b   1.000
_cell.length_c   1.000
_cell.angle_alpha   90.00
_cell.angle_beta   90.00
_cell.angle_gamma   90.00
#
_symmetry.space_group_name_H-M   'P 1'
#
loop_
_entity.id
_entity.type
_entity.pdbx_description
1 polymer ?
#
loop_
_entity_poly.entity_id
_entity_poly.type
_entity_poly.pdbx_seq_one_letter_code
_entity_poly.pdbx_strand_id
1 'polypeptide(L)'
;MIAPHRSADSLLVGPGAAPSALRAHADLVDIIRRELLQLRKSHGSLTIQKFAQHETLRHACGGDDLLDAYAKFRREMTRFQTQGRIEAAAALSIIAEADTVLDRLQVTAETLSPDEWRDQRTARRWSDAGMPVLAEHLAYLAEVQGRLGRELLNLLVEGDIDVGIRLTIDQMTHKELDSRAPEIRIWRSPEENIPQELTLGLERFQSTSVEQGPYMMRRHVLQIDMPDATTVAPETAALAVTITGQDAPMRTVIMEDHSQLRPHFRVRWATYRTIATMTIEAMP
;
A
#
# COMPACT_ATOMS: atom_id res chain seq x y z
N MET A 1 25.28 -21.60 -29.48
CA MET A 1 25.74 -21.24 -28.13
C MET A 1 25.47 -19.76 -27.94
N ILE A 2 24.35 -19.43 -27.30
CA ILE A 2 23.96 -18.05 -27.01
C ILE A 2 24.15 -17.89 -25.50
N ALA A 3 25.00 -16.95 -25.11
CA ALA A 3 25.29 -16.67 -23.71
C ALA A 3 24.04 -16.13 -23.00
N PRO A 4 23.81 -16.47 -21.72
CA PRO A 4 22.72 -15.86 -20.96
C PRO A 4 23.06 -14.40 -20.66
N HIS A 5 22.19 -13.50 -21.13
CA HIS A 5 22.18 -12.10 -20.74
C HIS A 5 21.95 -12.02 -19.23
N ARG A 6 22.84 -11.31 -18.52
CA ARG A 6 22.68 -10.97 -17.10
C ARG A 6 21.38 -10.21 -16.90
N SER A 7 20.42 -10.82 -16.22
CA SER A 7 19.26 -10.15 -15.64
C SER A 7 19.70 -9.50 -14.31
N ALA A 8 19.82 -8.18 -14.31
CA ALA A 8 19.99 -7.41 -13.08
C ALA A 8 19.34 -6.04 -13.25
N ASP A 9 18.03 -6.04 -13.48
CA ASP A 9 17.16 -4.97 -13.00
C ASP A 9 16.15 -5.62 -12.06
N SER A 10 16.60 -5.78 -10.82
CA SER A 10 15.72 -6.04 -9.69
C SER A 10 14.86 -4.79 -9.51
N LEU A 11 13.66 -4.79 -10.09
CA LEU A 11 12.59 -3.88 -9.67
C LEU A 11 12.41 -4.07 -8.17
N LEU A 12 12.95 -3.13 -7.39
CA LEU A 12 12.91 -3.06 -5.94
C LEU A 12 11.46 -3.01 -5.47
N VAL A 13 10.90 -4.18 -5.19
CA VAL A 13 9.64 -4.36 -4.48
C VAL A 13 10.01 -4.69 -3.03
N GLY A 14 9.73 -3.78 -2.10
CA GLY A 14 10.06 -3.96 -0.68
C GLY A 14 9.35 -5.18 -0.07
N PRO A 15 9.95 -5.87 0.92
CA PRO A 15 9.28 -6.94 1.63
C PRO A 15 8.34 -6.37 2.70
N GLY A 16 7.06 -6.69 2.62
CA GLY A 16 6.15 -6.75 3.77
C GLY A 16 5.32 -8.02 3.74
N ALA A 17 4.56 -8.25 4.79
CA ALA A 17 4.06 -9.59 5.18
C ALA A 17 3.08 -10.26 4.18
N ALA A 18 3.05 -11.60 4.24
CA ALA A 18 2.20 -12.53 3.47
C ALA A 18 0.78 -12.76 4.06
N PRO A 19 -0.22 -13.32 3.31
CA PRO A 19 -1.67 -13.22 3.55
C PRO A 19 -2.31 -14.33 4.40
N SER A 20 -1.60 -14.95 5.34
CA SER A 20 -2.23 -15.75 6.41
C SER A 20 -2.99 -14.87 7.44
N ALA A 21 -3.59 -13.78 6.97
CA ALA A 21 -3.58 -12.45 7.59
C ALA A 21 -4.45 -12.27 8.85
N LEU A 22 -5.50 -13.07 9.08
CA LEU A 22 -6.28 -12.96 10.34
C LEU A 22 -5.66 -13.73 11.51
N ARG A 23 -4.87 -14.78 11.24
CA ARG A 23 -4.02 -15.42 12.26
C ARG A 23 -2.67 -14.71 12.37
N ALA A 24 -2.11 -14.28 11.24
CA ALA A 24 -0.84 -13.58 11.18
C ALA A 24 -0.87 -12.17 11.78
N HIS A 25 -1.97 -11.40 11.68
CA HIS A 25 -2.02 -10.07 12.31
C HIS A 25 -1.90 -10.17 13.82
N ALA A 26 -2.75 -11.00 14.45
CA ALA A 26 -2.70 -11.20 15.90
C ALA A 26 -1.35 -11.76 16.35
N ASP A 27 -0.79 -12.73 15.61
CA ASP A 27 0.55 -13.27 15.88
C ASP A 27 1.66 -12.20 15.72
N LEU A 28 1.58 -11.36 14.69
CA LEU A 28 2.50 -10.25 14.42
C LEU A 28 2.42 -9.21 15.53
N VAL A 29 1.21 -8.83 15.94
CA VAL A 29 0.98 -7.92 17.07
C VAL A 29 1.58 -8.50 18.34
N ASP A 30 1.41 -9.79 18.61
CA ASP A 30 2.00 -10.44 19.79
C ASP A 30 3.53 -10.54 19.73
N ILE A 31 4.12 -10.79 18.56
CA ILE A 31 5.58 -10.76 18.38
C ILE A 31 6.12 -9.34 18.57
N ILE A 32 5.53 -8.34 17.89
CA ILE A 32 5.93 -6.93 18.02
C ILE A 32 5.81 -6.48 19.48
N ARG A 33 4.70 -6.81 20.16
CA ARG A 33 4.51 -6.50 21.58
C ARG A 33 5.60 -7.12 22.44
N ARG A 34 5.98 -8.38 22.19
CA ARG A 34 7.09 -9.04 22.91
C ARG A 34 8.42 -8.33 22.68
N GLU A 35 8.73 -7.96 21.44
CA GLU A 35 9.97 -7.24 21.11
C GLU A 35 9.99 -5.82 21.70
N LEU A 36 8.87 -5.09 21.68
CA LEU A 36 8.73 -3.79 22.36
C LEU A 36 8.98 -3.91 23.88
N LEU A 37 8.47 -4.97 24.51
CA LEU A 37 8.70 -5.24 25.93
C LEU A 37 10.16 -5.62 26.22
N GLN A 38 10.84 -6.31 25.30
CA GLN A 38 12.27 -6.60 25.40
C GLN A 38 13.11 -5.32 25.25
N LEU A 39 12.80 -4.48 24.26
CA LEU A 39 13.42 -3.15 24.10
C LEU A 39 13.25 -2.31 25.35
N ARG A 40 12.02 -2.24 25.89
CA ARG A 40 11.75 -1.54 27.15
C ARG A 40 12.62 -2.08 28.27
N LYS A 41 12.85 -3.39 28.37
CA LYS A 41 13.67 -4.01 29.44
C LYS A 41 15.17 -3.80 29.28
N SER A 42 15.64 -3.39 28.10
CA SER A 42 17.07 -3.21 27.85
C SER A 42 17.67 -2.06 28.70
N HIS A 43 18.91 -2.24 29.15
CA HIS A 43 19.69 -1.19 29.81
C HIS A 43 20.17 -0.15 28.80
N GLY A 44 20.37 1.09 29.22
CA GLY A 44 20.76 2.24 28.40
C GLY A 44 19.65 2.79 27.50
N SER A 45 19.92 3.93 26.86
CA SER A 45 19.04 4.54 25.86
C SER A 45 18.89 3.68 24.59
N LEU A 46 17.80 3.88 23.85
CA LEU A 46 17.55 3.14 22.60
C LEU A 46 18.60 3.50 21.52
N THR A 47 19.40 2.51 21.12
CA THR A 47 20.38 2.64 20.03
C THR A 47 19.99 1.79 18.82
N ILE A 48 20.60 2.08 17.66
CA ILE A 48 20.44 1.27 16.43
C ILE A 48 20.85 -0.18 16.70
N GLN A 49 21.91 -0.42 17.45
CA GLN A 49 22.42 -1.77 17.74
C GLN A 49 21.45 -2.59 18.60
N LYS A 50 20.75 -1.96 19.55
CA LYS A 50 19.71 -2.64 20.34
C LYS A 50 18.50 -2.95 19.47
N PHE A 51 18.05 -1.95 18.71
CA PHE A 51 16.96 -2.14 17.75
C PHE A 51 17.26 -3.24 16.72
N ALA A 52 18.54 -3.37 16.31
CA ALA A 52 18.96 -4.36 15.33
C ALA A 52 18.71 -5.82 15.74
N GLN A 53 18.57 -6.09 17.06
CA GLN A 53 18.33 -7.42 17.64
C GLN A 53 16.86 -7.86 17.55
N HIS A 54 15.97 -6.98 17.11
CA HIS A 54 14.53 -7.20 17.04
C HIS A 54 14.09 -7.25 15.57
N GLU A 55 14.21 -8.44 14.98
CA GLU A 55 13.99 -8.69 13.55
C GLU A 55 12.58 -8.27 13.11
N THR A 56 11.55 -8.59 13.90
CA THR A 56 10.17 -8.29 13.52
C THR A 56 9.89 -6.79 13.54
N LEU A 57 10.38 -6.07 14.57
CA LEU A 57 10.29 -4.62 14.65
C LEU A 57 11.05 -3.92 13.53
N ARG A 58 12.22 -4.43 13.14
CA ARG A 58 12.95 -3.92 11.97
C ARG A 58 12.11 -4.05 10.71
N HIS A 59 11.64 -5.26 10.41
CA HIS A 59 10.84 -5.50 9.22
C HIS A 59 9.55 -4.68 9.22
N ALA A 60 8.85 -4.61 10.36
CA ALA A 60 7.62 -3.82 10.49
C ALA A 60 7.85 -2.32 10.28
N CYS A 61 9.04 -1.81 10.62
CA CYS A 61 9.34 -0.38 10.52
C CYS A 61 9.97 0.02 9.18
N GLY A 62 10.77 -0.83 8.52
CA GLY A 62 11.52 -0.43 7.31
C GLY A 62 11.90 -1.57 6.37
N GLY A 63 11.23 -2.73 6.46
CA GLY A 63 11.55 -3.88 5.61
C GLY A 63 12.99 -4.37 5.86
N ASP A 64 13.82 -4.40 4.82
CA ASP A 64 15.20 -4.92 4.90
C ASP A 64 16.24 -3.86 5.29
N ASP A 65 15.88 -2.57 5.35
CA ASP A 65 16.82 -1.49 5.70
C ASP A 65 16.77 -1.18 7.20
N LEU A 66 17.87 -1.48 7.90
CA LEU A 66 17.99 -1.23 9.34
C LEU A 66 17.93 0.28 9.71
N LEU A 67 18.52 1.16 8.89
CA LEU A 67 18.58 2.59 9.20
C LEU A 67 17.21 3.22 8.99
N ASP A 68 16.53 2.89 7.89
CA ASP A 68 15.16 3.36 7.64
C ASP A 68 14.20 2.82 8.69
N ALA A 69 14.32 1.53 9.02
CA ALA A 69 13.51 0.92 10.08
C ALA A 69 13.70 1.62 11.43
N TYR A 70 14.95 1.92 11.83
CA TYR A 70 15.22 2.63 13.07
C TYR A 70 14.69 4.08 13.04
N ALA A 71 14.89 4.80 11.94
CA ALA A 71 14.41 6.17 11.78
C ALA A 71 12.88 6.23 11.84
N LYS A 72 12.20 5.32 11.13
CA LYS A 72 10.74 5.19 11.16
C LYS A 72 10.23 4.80 12.54
N PHE A 73 10.85 3.82 13.21
CA PHE A 73 10.49 3.45 14.57
C PHE A 73 10.56 4.65 15.52
N ARG A 74 11.68 5.41 15.50
CA ARG A 74 11.83 6.62 16.32
C ARG A 74 10.76 7.66 16.00
N ARG A 75 10.46 7.88 14.72
CA ARG A 75 9.41 8.82 14.29
C ARG A 75 8.05 8.41 14.86
N GLU A 76 7.68 7.14 14.77
CA GLU A 76 6.41 6.65 15.31
C GLU A 76 6.37 6.76 16.84
N MET A 77 7.47 6.43 17.54
CA MET A 77 7.56 6.63 19.00
C MET A 77 7.40 8.10 19.41
N THR A 78 8.00 9.04 18.68
CA THR A 78 7.79 10.47 18.89
C THR A 78 6.33 10.87 18.64
N ARG A 79 5.70 10.31 17.59
CA ARG A 79 4.30 10.58 17.28
C ARG A 79 3.35 10.06 18.36
N PHE A 80 3.61 8.88 18.95
CA PHE A 80 2.77 8.33 20.02
C PHE A 80 2.77 9.19 21.29
N GLN A 81 3.81 9.99 21.53
CA GLN A 81 3.84 10.91 22.67
C GLN A 81 2.72 11.95 22.65
N THR A 82 2.11 12.22 21.49
CA THR A 82 1.05 13.22 21.34
C THR A 82 -0.34 12.63 21.09
N GLN A 83 -0.49 11.30 20.99
CA GLN A 83 -1.77 10.66 20.64
C GLN A 83 -2.66 10.33 21.83
N GLY A 84 -2.07 10.07 23.00
CA GLY A 84 -2.81 9.69 24.20
C GLY A 84 -1.86 9.33 25.34
N ARG A 85 -2.39 9.29 26.57
CA ARG A 85 -1.56 9.11 27.77
C ARG A 85 -0.91 7.72 27.81
N ILE A 86 -1.62 6.68 27.43
CA ILE A 86 -1.11 5.30 27.51
C ILE A 86 -0.08 5.04 26.41
N GLU A 87 -0.31 5.56 25.22
CA GLU A 87 0.60 5.52 24.06
C GLU A 87 1.87 6.30 24.36
N ALA A 88 1.74 7.51 24.90
CA ALA A 88 2.86 8.32 25.32
C ALA A 88 3.68 7.64 26.42
N ALA A 89 3.02 7.04 27.41
CA ALA A 89 3.71 6.30 28.47
C ALA A 89 4.46 5.09 27.94
N ALA A 90 3.88 4.35 26.99
CA ALA A 90 4.52 3.21 26.36
C ALA A 90 5.74 3.65 25.53
N ALA A 91 5.60 4.70 24.72
CA ALA A 91 6.69 5.23 23.90
C ALA A 91 7.85 5.77 24.76
N LEU A 92 7.55 6.63 25.75
CA LEU A 92 8.57 7.19 26.66
C LEU A 92 9.30 6.11 27.44
N SER A 93 8.59 5.05 27.87
CA SER A 93 9.23 3.93 28.58
C SER A 93 10.28 3.18 27.74
N ILE A 94 10.25 3.33 26.41
CA ILE A 94 11.23 2.76 25.47
C ILE A 94 12.32 3.77 25.13
N ILE A 95 11.95 5.02 24.78
CA ILE A 95 12.88 5.96 24.14
C ILE A 95 13.47 7.02 25.07
N ALA A 96 12.98 7.17 26.31
CA ALA A 96 13.52 8.14 27.24
C ALA A 96 15.02 7.90 27.51
N GLU A 97 15.77 8.98 27.66
CA GLU A 97 17.21 8.95 27.87
C GLU A 97 17.53 8.60 29.33
N ALA A 98 17.43 7.32 29.67
CA ALA A 98 17.77 6.80 30.98
C ALA A 98 18.36 5.38 30.89
N ASP A 99 19.20 5.02 31.86
CA ASP A 99 19.91 3.75 31.84
C ASP A 99 19.02 2.56 32.23
N THR A 100 18.15 2.71 33.22
CA THR A 100 17.26 1.62 33.63
C THR A 100 15.81 1.85 33.20
N VAL A 101 15.04 0.75 33.15
CA VAL A 101 13.59 0.79 32.95
C VAL A 101 12.91 1.67 34.00
N LEU A 102 13.36 1.57 35.25
CA LEU A 102 12.77 2.30 36.38
C LEU A 102 12.99 3.80 36.21
N ASP A 103 14.19 4.21 35.79
CA ASP A 103 14.50 5.62 35.52
C ASP A 103 13.68 6.14 34.34
N ARG A 104 13.54 5.35 33.26
CA ARG A 104 12.66 5.75 32.14
C ARG A 104 11.20 5.88 32.57
N LEU A 105 10.71 5.00 33.44
CA LEU A 105 9.35 5.10 33.99
C LEU A 105 9.19 6.30 34.94
N GLN A 106 10.24 6.69 35.66
CA GLN A 106 10.26 7.90 36.47
C GLN A 106 10.14 9.14 35.57
N VAL A 107 10.99 9.24 34.54
CA VAL A 107 10.92 10.31 33.52
C VAL A 107 9.54 10.35 32.87
N THR A 108 8.96 9.18 32.57
CA THR A 108 7.62 9.07 32.00
C THR A 108 6.54 9.64 32.94
N ALA A 109 6.61 9.32 34.24
CA ALA A 109 5.67 9.84 35.23
C ALA A 109 5.73 11.36 35.33
N GLU A 110 6.95 11.90 35.42
CA GLU A 110 7.22 13.34 35.49
C GLU A 110 6.75 14.08 34.22
N THR A 111 6.98 13.48 33.05
CA THR A 111 6.59 14.06 31.76
C THR A 111 5.06 14.10 31.59
N LEU A 112 4.35 13.05 32.01
CA LEU A 112 2.91 12.92 31.77
C LEU A 112 2.02 13.43 32.89
N SER A 113 2.60 13.77 34.04
CA SER A 113 1.88 14.30 35.21
C SER A 113 2.78 15.27 35.98
N PRO A 114 3.15 16.41 35.37
CA PRO A 114 4.04 17.37 36.01
C PRO A 114 3.43 18.01 37.27
N ASP A 115 2.09 18.13 37.31
CA ASP A 115 1.35 18.80 38.39
C ASP A 115 0.86 17.84 39.49
N GLU A 116 1.03 16.53 39.31
CA GLU A 116 0.62 15.52 40.28
C GLU A 116 1.79 14.59 40.61
N TRP A 117 2.13 14.46 41.89
CA TRP A 117 3.12 13.47 42.31
C TRP A 117 2.61 12.06 42.02
N ARG A 118 3.18 11.41 41.01
CA ARG A 118 2.88 10.04 40.62
C ARG A 118 4.17 9.23 40.53
N ASP A 119 4.08 7.98 40.98
CA ASP A 119 5.23 7.08 41.05
C ASP A 119 5.40 6.24 39.77
N GLN A 120 6.55 5.58 39.67
CA GLN A 120 6.90 4.68 38.56
C GLN A 120 5.85 3.58 38.33
N ARG A 121 5.12 3.17 39.37
CA ARG A 121 4.07 2.15 39.29
C ARG A 121 2.91 2.63 38.42
N THR A 122 2.56 3.91 38.53
CA THR A 122 1.49 4.50 37.72
C THR A 122 1.90 4.63 36.26
N ALA A 123 3.11 5.16 35.99
CA ALA A 123 3.65 5.20 34.62
C ALA A 123 3.76 3.80 34.00
N ARG A 124 4.14 2.78 34.79
CA ARG A 124 4.17 1.39 34.34
C ARG A 124 2.81 0.88 33.93
N ARG A 125 1.74 1.18 34.70
CA ARG A 125 0.37 0.76 34.36
C ARG A 125 -0.09 1.36 33.03
N TRP A 126 0.19 2.63 32.79
CA TRP A 126 -0.13 3.26 31.50
C TRP A 126 0.71 2.69 30.37
N SER A 127 2.02 2.52 30.58
CA SER A 127 2.93 1.91 29.60
C SER A 127 2.47 0.48 29.25
N ASP A 128 2.17 -0.36 30.24
CA ASP A 128 1.67 -1.72 30.02
C ASP A 128 0.34 -1.73 29.25
N ALA A 129 -0.55 -0.75 29.48
CA ALA A 129 -1.79 -0.60 28.74
C ALA A 129 -1.59 -0.06 27.30
N GLY A 130 -0.56 0.75 27.06
CA GLY A 130 -0.25 1.32 25.75
C GLY A 130 0.56 0.38 24.84
N MET A 131 1.32 -0.57 25.39
CA MET A 131 2.14 -1.51 24.60
C MET A 131 1.35 -2.28 23.53
N PRO A 132 0.14 -2.83 23.81
CA PRO A 132 -0.69 -3.43 22.77
C PRO A 132 -1.10 -2.45 21.68
N VAL A 133 -1.41 -1.19 22.03
CA VAL A 133 -1.82 -0.15 21.06
C VAL A 133 -0.68 0.20 20.10
N LEU A 134 0.54 0.34 20.63
CA LEU A 134 1.74 0.54 19.82
C LEU A 134 1.98 -0.66 18.88
N ALA A 135 1.84 -1.88 19.39
CA ALA A 135 2.05 -3.08 18.61
C ALA A 135 1.04 -3.23 17.46
N GLU A 136 -0.25 -3.02 17.73
CA GLU A 136 -1.32 -2.99 16.73
C GLU A 136 -1.01 -1.97 15.63
N HIS A 137 -0.59 -0.77 16.03
CA HIS A 137 -0.28 0.29 15.08
C HIS A 137 0.92 -0.05 14.19
N LEU A 138 2.00 -0.58 14.76
CA LEU A 138 3.19 -0.96 13.99
C LEU A 138 2.90 -2.15 13.07
N ALA A 139 2.09 -3.11 13.50
CA ALA A 139 1.62 -4.22 12.66
C ALA A 139 0.80 -3.69 11.48
N TYR A 140 -0.16 -2.80 11.74
CA TYR A 140 -0.95 -2.15 10.69
C TYR A 140 -0.08 -1.38 9.69
N LEU A 141 0.91 -0.61 10.17
CA LEU A 141 1.85 0.08 9.27
C LEU A 141 2.64 -0.89 8.40
N ALA A 142 3.10 -2.01 8.96
CA ALA A 142 3.82 -3.04 8.23
C ALA A 142 2.95 -3.69 7.14
N GLU A 143 1.67 -3.95 7.44
CA GLU A 143 0.71 -4.48 6.47
C GLU A 143 0.45 -3.51 5.33
N VAL A 144 0.22 -2.23 5.65
CA VAL A 144 0.03 -1.19 4.64
C VAL A 144 1.27 -1.08 3.77
N GLN A 145 2.47 -1.03 4.37
CA GLN A 145 3.73 -0.95 3.63
C GLN A 145 4.01 -2.19 2.77
N GLY A 146 3.69 -3.39 3.27
CA GLY A 146 3.80 -4.63 2.51
C GLY A 146 2.90 -4.72 1.29
N ARG A 147 1.94 -3.80 1.15
CA ARG A 147 1.08 -3.66 -0.02
C ARG A 147 1.52 -2.54 -0.97
N LEU A 148 2.36 -1.61 -0.52
CA LEU A 148 2.83 -0.49 -1.34
C LEU A 148 3.79 -0.98 -2.43
N GLY A 149 3.57 -0.57 -3.67
CA GLY A 149 4.48 -0.84 -4.80
C GLY A 149 4.57 -2.32 -5.22
N ARG A 150 3.69 -3.18 -4.68
CA ARG A 150 3.66 -4.61 -4.97
C ARG A 150 2.63 -5.03 -6.02
N GLU A 151 1.85 -4.06 -6.51
CA GLU A 151 0.92 -4.20 -7.61
C GLU A 151 1.39 -3.28 -8.75
N LEU A 152 1.69 -3.89 -9.90
CA LEU A 152 1.94 -3.19 -11.14
C LEU A 152 0.79 -3.48 -12.11
N LEU A 153 0.23 -2.42 -12.67
CA LEU A 153 -0.76 -2.52 -13.74
C LEU A 153 -0.10 -2.07 -15.05
N ASN A 154 -0.02 -2.98 -16.01
CA ASN A 154 0.25 -2.60 -17.39
C ASN A 154 -1.08 -2.55 -18.15
N LEU A 155 -1.36 -1.40 -18.74
CA LEU A 155 -2.59 -1.11 -19.45
C LEU A 155 -2.26 -0.93 -20.92
N LEU A 156 -2.80 -1.83 -21.74
CA LEU A 156 -2.62 -1.83 -23.18
C LEU A 156 -3.98 -1.64 -23.85
N VAL A 157 -4.06 -0.65 -24.72
CA VAL A 157 -5.26 -0.40 -25.53
C VAL A 157 -4.95 -0.62 -26.99
N GLU A 158 -5.73 -1.49 -27.61
CA GLU A 158 -5.60 -1.91 -28.99
C GLU A 158 -6.97 -1.92 -29.67
N GLY A 159 -6.99 -1.93 -31.00
CA GLY A 159 -8.22 -2.10 -31.77
C GLY A 159 -8.59 -0.87 -32.60
N ASP A 160 -9.71 -1.00 -33.29
CA ASP A 160 -10.23 -0.03 -34.23
C ASP A 160 -11.58 0.48 -33.72
N ILE A 161 -11.82 1.79 -33.81
CA ILE A 161 -13.07 2.40 -33.34
C ILE A 161 -14.33 1.79 -34.01
N ASP A 162 -14.21 1.26 -35.22
CA ASP A 162 -15.31 0.63 -35.99
C ASP A 162 -15.65 -0.79 -35.49
N VAL A 163 -14.68 -1.47 -34.87
CA VAL A 163 -14.82 -2.85 -34.36
C VAL A 163 -14.95 -2.87 -32.83
N GLY A 164 -14.56 -1.79 -32.17
CA GLY A 164 -14.47 -1.68 -30.72
C GLY A 164 -13.03 -1.77 -30.23
N ILE A 165 -12.83 -1.26 -29.02
CA ILE A 165 -11.53 -1.16 -28.39
C ILE A 165 -11.31 -2.36 -27.47
N ARG A 166 -10.13 -2.96 -27.56
CA ARG A 166 -9.65 -3.99 -26.64
C ARG A 166 -8.78 -3.35 -25.58
N LEU A 167 -9.18 -3.49 -24.32
CA LEU A 167 -8.37 -3.11 -23.16
C LEU A 167 -7.79 -4.38 -22.53
N THR A 168 -6.47 -4.50 -22.58
CA THR A 168 -5.71 -5.55 -21.88
C THR A 168 -5.12 -4.97 -20.60
N ILE A 169 -5.32 -5.67 -19.49
CA ILE A 169 -4.84 -5.29 -18.16
C ILE A 169 -3.99 -6.45 -17.65
N ASP A 170 -2.68 -6.23 -17.59
CA ASP A 170 -1.76 -7.15 -16.91
C ASP A 170 -1.55 -6.66 -15.49
N GLN A 171 -2.17 -7.36 -14.55
CA GLN A 171 -2.00 -7.15 -13.12
C GLN A 171 -0.88 -8.06 -12.62
N MET A 172 0.28 -7.49 -12.33
CA MET A 172 1.39 -8.22 -11.71
C MET A 172 1.41 -7.96 -10.20
N THR A 173 1.31 -9.03 -9.42
CA THR A 173 1.31 -9.01 -7.96
C THR A 173 2.28 -10.03 -7.38
N HIS A 174 2.62 -9.88 -6.11
CA HIS A 174 3.30 -10.94 -5.37
C HIS A 174 2.31 -12.07 -5.06
N LYS A 175 2.71 -13.34 -5.18
CA LYS A 175 1.85 -14.51 -4.93
C LYS A 175 1.29 -14.55 -3.51
N GLU A 176 2.08 -14.02 -2.59
CA GLU A 176 1.73 -13.85 -1.18
C GLU A 176 0.99 -12.53 -0.94
N LEU A 177 0.20 -12.06 -1.89
CA LEU A 177 -0.80 -11.01 -1.64
C LEU A 177 -2.15 -11.60 -1.97
N ASP A 178 -3.14 -11.35 -1.10
CA ASP A 178 -4.54 -11.61 -1.42
C ASP A 178 -5.01 -10.51 -2.38
N SER A 179 -4.50 -10.55 -3.61
CA SER A 179 -4.76 -9.54 -4.62
C SER A 179 -6.09 -9.81 -5.32
N ARG A 180 -6.97 -8.83 -5.27
CA ARG A 180 -8.23 -8.75 -5.98
C ARG A 180 -8.03 -8.14 -7.37
N ALA A 181 -8.81 -8.62 -8.32
CA ALA A 181 -8.82 -8.08 -9.66
C ALA A 181 -9.25 -6.60 -9.65
N PRO A 182 -8.73 -5.76 -10.56
CA PRO A 182 -9.12 -4.35 -10.63
C PRO A 182 -10.63 -4.15 -10.84
N GLU A 183 -11.17 -3.09 -10.25
CA GLU A 183 -12.48 -2.57 -10.59
C GLU A 183 -12.38 -1.69 -11.83
N ILE A 184 -13.27 -1.93 -12.78
CA ILE A 184 -13.38 -1.14 -14.00
C ILE A 184 -14.71 -0.41 -13.97
N ARG A 185 -14.69 0.88 -14.24
CA ARG A 185 -15.90 1.65 -14.50
C ARG A 185 -15.82 2.25 -15.88
N ILE A 186 -16.88 2.08 -16.64
CA ILE A 186 -17.00 2.54 -18.01
C ILE A 186 -18.13 3.56 -18.02
N TRP A 187 -17.84 4.79 -18.41
CA TRP A 187 -18.84 5.80 -18.70
C TRP A 187 -18.94 5.97 -20.20
N ARG A 188 -20.16 5.84 -20.72
CA ARG A 188 -20.50 6.16 -22.11
C ARG A 188 -21.34 7.42 -22.10
N SER A 189 -21.02 8.36 -22.97
CA SER A 189 -21.81 9.59 -23.14
C SER A 189 -22.62 9.49 -24.44
N PRO A 190 -23.83 8.89 -24.42
CA PRO A 190 -24.75 9.00 -25.55
C PRO A 190 -25.28 10.44 -25.67
N GLU A 191 -25.85 10.79 -26.84
CA GLU A 191 -26.38 12.11 -27.24
C GLU A 191 -27.20 12.86 -26.15
N GLU A 192 -27.79 12.14 -25.21
CA GLU A 192 -28.69 12.69 -24.17
C GLU A 192 -28.01 13.04 -22.84
N ASN A 193 -26.74 13.46 -22.79
CA ASN A 193 -26.10 14.10 -21.61
C ASN A 193 -26.17 13.35 -20.25
N ILE A 194 -26.70 12.13 -20.20
CA ILE A 194 -26.76 11.27 -19.01
C ILE A 194 -25.71 10.18 -19.24
N PRO A 195 -24.54 10.27 -18.59
CA PRO A 195 -23.51 9.24 -18.73
C PRO A 195 -24.03 7.92 -18.20
N GLN A 196 -23.96 6.87 -19.02
CA GLN A 196 -24.27 5.51 -18.59
C GLN A 196 -23.02 4.93 -17.92
N GLU A 197 -23.09 4.70 -16.61
CA GLU A 197 -22.03 4.03 -15.84
C GLU A 197 -22.26 2.52 -15.84
N LEU A 198 -21.23 1.78 -16.26
CA LEU A 198 -21.14 0.35 -16.13
C LEU A 198 -19.94 -0.01 -15.25
N THR A 199 -20.22 -0.63 -14.11
CA THR A 199 -19.19 -1.14 -13.19
C THR A 199 -18.96 -2.63 -13.44
N LEU A 200 -17.72 -2.98 -13.79
CA LEU A 200 -17.27 -4.34 -14.03
C LEU A 200 -16.27 -4.74 -12.95
N GLY A 201 -16.65 -5.73 -12.14
CA GLY A 201 -15.71 -6.42 -11.25
C GLY A 201 -15.02 -7.54 -12.01
N LEU A 202 -13.73 -7.39 -12.30
CA LEU A 202 -12.98 -8.33 -13.14
C LEU A 202 -12.85 -9.75 -12.56
N GLU A 203 -13.11 -9.92 -11.26
CA GLU A 203 -13.23 -11.23 -10.60
C GLU A 203 -14.28 -12.15 -11.24
N ARG A 204 -15.27 -11.58 -11.91
CA ARG A 204 -16.37 -12.32 -12.54
C ARG A 204 -16.06 -12.77 -13.97
N PHE A 205 -14.90 -12.37 -14.51
CA PHE A 205 -14.50 -12.63 -15.88
C PHE A 205 -13.35 -13.64 -15.93
N GLN A 206 -13.29 -14.43 -17.00
CA GLN A 206 -12.16 -15.33 -17.21
C GLN A 206 -10.87 -14.51 -17.36
N SER A 207 -9.83 -14.93 -16.65
CA SER A 207 -8.48 -14.36 -16.73
C SER A 207 -7.48 -15.46 -17.01
N THR A 208 -6.35 -15.09 -17.61
CA THR A 208 -5.20 -15.99 -17.77
C THR A 208 -4.15 -15.61 -16.75
N SER A 209 -3.61 -16.58 -16.03
CA SER A 209 -2.59 -16.32 -15.01
C SER A 209 -1.30 -17.05 -15.32
N VAL A 210 -0.17 -16.39 -15.08
CA VAL A 210 1.18 -16.96 -15.19
C VAL A 210 1.93 -16.65 -13.90
N GLU A 211 2.73 -17.62 -13.47
CA GLU A 211 3.55 -17.51 -12.27
C GLU A 211 5.04 -17.53 -12.62
N GLN A 212 5.81 -16.63 -12.01
CA GLN A 212 7.26 -16.61 -12.17
C GLN A 212 7.92 -16.21 -10.84
N GLY A 213 8.62 -17.16 -10.21
CA GLY A 213 9.25 -16.94 -8.91
C GLY A 213 8.22 -16.48 -7.85
N PRO A 214 8.44 -15.36 -7.16
CA PRO A 214 7.51 -14.84 -6.16
C PRO A 214 6.33 -14.05 -6.74
N TYR A 215 6.28 -13.84 -8.06
CA TYR A 215 5.26 -13.02 -8.72
C TYR A 215 4.21 -13.86 -9.45
N MET A 216 3.00 -13.32 -9.53
CA MET A 216 1.88 -13.77 -10.33
C MET A 216 1.47 -12.63 -11.25
N MET A 217 1.25 -12.92 -12.52
CA MET A 217 0.65 -12.00 -13.48
C MET A 217 -0.73 -12.54 -13.87
N ARG A 218 -1.77 -11.73 -13.70
CA ARG A 218 -3.12 -12.01 -14.18
C ARG A 218 -3.45 -11.07 -15.33
N ARG A 219 -3.76 -11.64 -16.49
CA ARG A 219 -4.20 -10.91 -17.67
C ARG A 219 -5.72 -10.91 -17.73
N HIS A 220 -6.29 -9.71 -17.75
CA HIS A 220 -7.70 -9.46 -18.05
C HIS A 220 -7.80 -8.81 -19.43
N VAL A 221 -8.78 -9.26 -20.22
CA VAL A 221 -9.04 -8.71 -21.56
C VAL A 221 -10.51 -8.30 -21.63
N LEU A 222 -10.76 -7.05 -21.97
CA LEU A 222 -12.08 -6.49 -22.13
C LEU A 222 -12.25 -6.02 -23.58
N GLN A 223 -13.33 -6.45 -24.21
CA GLN A 223 -13.80 -5.84 -25.45
C GLN A 223 -14.82 -4.76 -25.08
N ILE A 224 -14.57 -3.52 -25.47
CA ILE A 224 -15.41 -2.37 -25.18
C ILE A 224 -15.94 -1.84 -26.50
N ASP A 225 -17.24 -1.99 -26.70
CA ASP A 225 -17.90 -1.40 -27.86
C ASP A 225 -17.83 0.12 -27.76
N MET A 226 -17.51 0.73 -28.89
CA MET A 226 -17.48 2.18 -29.03
C MET A 226 -18.89 2.71 -29.30
N PRO A 227 -19.26 3.86 -28.72
CA PRO A 227 -20.46 4.57 -29.14
C PRO A 227 -20.32 5.01 -30.59
N ASP A 228 -21.44 5.17 -31.30
CA ASP A 228 -21.42 5.65 -32.68
C ASP A 228 -20.78 7.04 -32.73
N ALA A 229 -19.67 7.16 -33.46
CA ALA A 229 -18.91 8.40 -33.59
C ALA A 229 -19.73 9.59 -34.09
N THR A 230 -20.81 9.34 -34.84
CA THR A 230 -21.69 10.40 -35.36
C THR A 230 -22.58 11.04 -34.29
N THR A 231 -22.71 10.35 -33.15
CA THR A 231 -23.60 10.70 -32.03
C THR A 231 -22.87 11.42 -30.90
N VAL A 232 -21.55 11.61 -31.02
CA VAL A 232 -20.72 12.24 -29.97
C VAL A 232 -20.54 13.72 -30.30
N ALA A 233 -20.95 14.60 -29.38
CA ALA A 233 -20.72 16.04 -29.52
C ALA A 233 -19.20 16.35 -29.54
N PRO A 234 -18.75 17.32 -30.35
CA PRO A 234 -17.35 17.77 -30.34
C PRO A 234 -16.90 18.14 -28.93
N GLU A 235 -15.63 17.87 -28.60
CA GLU A 235 -15.03 18.16 -27.30
C GLU A 235 -15.64 17.39 -26.11
N THR A 236 -16.46 16.36 -26.36
CA THR A 236 -16.96 15.47 -25.31
C THR A 236 -16.23 14.13 -25.29
N ALA A 237 -16.13 13.53 -24.10
CA ALA A 237 -15.60 12.19 -23.95
C ALA A 237 -16.66 11.19 -24.41
N ALA A 238 -16.42 10.55 -25.56
CA ALA A 238 -17.24 9.47 -26.09
C ALA A 238 -17.27 8.29 -25.11
N LEU A 239 -16.09 7.96 -24.58
CA LEU A 239 -15.87 6.87 -23.66
C LEU A 239 -14.90 7.32 -22.58
N ALA A 240 -15.21 7.05 -21.32
CA ALA A 240 -14.25 7.11 -20.24
C ALA A 240 -14.19 5.75 -19.56
N VAL A 241 -12.98 5.26 -19.29
CA VAL A 241 -12.74 4.03 -18.55
C VAL A 241 -11.83 4.36 -17.38
N THR A 242 -12.24 4.03 -16.16
CA THR A 242 -11.34 4.05 -15.01
C THR A 242 -11.00 2.63 -14.60
N ILE A 243 -9.74 2.45 -14.21
CA ILE A 243 -9.19 1.21 -13.69
C ILE A 243 -8.66 1.50 -12.30
N THR A 244 -9.26 0.82 -11.32
CA THR A 244 -8.92 0.96 -9.91
C THR A 244 -8.56 -0.41 -9.36
N GLY A 245 -7.27 -0.68 -9.14
CA GLY A 245 -6.88 -1.87 -8.36
C GLY A 245 -7.45 -1.80 -6.93
N GLN A 246 -7.65 -2.93 -6.28
CA GLN A 246 -8.36 -2.94 -4.99
C GLN A 246 -7.45 -3.08 -3.76
N ASP A 247 -6.15 -3.35 -3.93
CA ASP A 247 -5.32 -3.79 -2.79
C ASP A 247 -4.14 -2.87 -2.44
N ALA A 248 -3.59 -2.10 -3.38
CA ALA A 248 -2.41 -1.25 -3.14
C ALA A 248 -2.74 0.26 -3.04
N PRO A 249 -2.34 0.96 -1.95
CA PRO A 249 -2.48 2.41 -1.81
C PRO A 249 -1.53 3.23 -2.70
N MET A 250 -0.46 2.61 -3.21
CA MET A 250 0.45 3.19 -4.21
C MET A 250 0.81 2.10 -5.20
N ARG A 251 0.52 2.35 -6.48
CA ARG A 251 0.75 1.41 -7.59
C ARG A 251 1.47 2.11 -8.73
N THR A 252 2.27 1.32 -9.44
CA THR A 252 2.89 1.76 -10.68
C THR A 252 1.98 1.38 -11.83
N VAL A 253 1.61 2.36 -12.64
CA VAL A 253 0.80 2.16 -13.84
C VAL A 253 1.67 2.44 -15.06
N ILE A 254 1.78 1.46 -15.95
CA ILE A 254 2.39 1.59 -17.27
C ILE A 254 1.24 1.61 -18.29
N MET A 255 1.31 2.49 -19.27
CA MET A 255 0.23 2.77 -20.20
C MET A 255 0.79 2.80 -21.62
N GLU A 256 0.22 1.97 -22.48
CA GLU A 256 0.57 1.87 -23.90
C GLU A 256 -0.70 1.99 -24.74
N ASP A 257 -0.64 2.83 -25.78
CA ASP A 257 -1.73 3.05 -26.73
C ASP A 257 -1.30 2.64 -28.13
N HIS A 258 -1.97 1.61 -28.64
CA HIS A 258 -1.83 1.11 -30.00
C HIS A 258 -3.18 1.11 -30.74
N SER A 259 -4.14 1.91 -30.28
CA SER A 259 -5.44 2.04 -30.93
C SER A 259 -5.33 2.78 -32.27
N GLN A 260 -6.17 2.35 -33.22
CA GLN A 260 -6.36 3.03 -34.50
C GLN A 260 -7.70 3.75 -34.45
N LEU A 261 -7.63 5.05 -34.18
CA LEU A 261 -8.81 5.91 -34.09
C LEU A 261 -9.08 6.62 -35.42
N ARG A 262 -10.35 6.91 -35.69
CA ARG A 262 -10.75 7.82 -36.78
C ARG A 262 -10.07 9.20 -36.58
N PRO A 263 -9.86 10.00 -37.65
CA PRO A 263 -9.13 11.28 -37.60
C PRO A 263 -9.63 12.33 -36.60
N HIS A 264 -10.82 12.14 -36.03
CA HIS A 264 -11.47 13.04 -35.07
C HIS A 264 -11.55 12.46 -33.65
N PHE A 265 -10.82 11.39 -33.33
CA PHE A 265 -10.75 10.86 -31.97
C PHE A 265 -9.32 10.76 -31.49
N ARG A 266 -9.12 10.95 -30.19
CA ARG A 266 -7.84 10.67 -29.52
C ARG A 266 -8.07 9.89 -28.23
N VAL A 267 -7.12 9.04 -27.87
CA VAL A 267 -7.03 8.50 -26.51
C VAL A 267 -6.25 9.50 -25.65
N ARG A 268 -6.76 9.77 -24.46
CA ARG A 268 -6.03 10.46 -23.41
C ARG A 268 -5.96 9.57 -22.19
N TRP A 269 -4.76 9.48 -21.64
CA TRP A 269 -4.49 8.76 -20.42
C TRP A 269 -4.21 9.75 -19.29
N ALA A 270 -4.71 9.43 -18.10
CA ALA A 270 -4.39 10.14 -16.88
C ALA A 270 -4.27 9.13 -15.73
N THR A 271 -3.37 9.39 -14.79
CA THR A 271 -3.30 8.64 -13.55
C THR A 271 -3.42 9.60 -12.39
N TYR A 272 -4.44 9.42 -11.54
CA TYR A 272 -4.62 10.19 -10.32
C TYR A 272 -4.52 9.26 -9.12
N ARG A 273 -3.43 9.40 -8.34
CA ARG A 273 -3.09 8.51 -7.23
C ARG A 273 -3.03 7.05 -7.67
N THR A 274 -4.12 6.32 -7.47
CA THR A 274 -4.26 4.89 -7.71
C THR A 274 -5.33 4.59 -8.76
N ILE A 275 -5.86 5.60 -9.44
CA ILE A 275 -6.89 5.44 -10.47
C ILE A 275 -6.26 5.80 -11.81
N ALA A 276 -6.21 4.85 -12.72
CA ALA A 276 -5.86 5.09 -14.10
C ALA A 276 -7.14 5.36 -14.89
N THR A 277 -7.13 6.40 -15.72
CA THR A 277 -8.26 6.82 -16.53
C THR A 277 -7.83 6.86 -17.99
N MET A 278 -8.59 6.17 -18.85
CA MET A 278 -8.58 6.33 -20.29
C MET A 278 -9.79 7.15 -20.69
N THR A 279 -9.62 8.18 -21.51
CA THR A 279 -10.72 8.84 -22.21
C THR A 279 -10.51 8.78 -23.71
N ILE A 280 -11.56 8.47 -24.45
CA ILE A 280 -11.60 8.65 -25.90
C ILE A 280 -12.46 9.87 -26.17
N GLU A 281 -11.83 10.92 -26.70
CA GLU A 281 -12.42 12.25 -26.88
C GLU A 281 -12.62 12.55 -28.35
N ALA A 282 -13.78 13.11 -28.68
CA ALA A 282 -14.01 13.70 -29.99
C ALA A 282 -13.23 15.02 -30.09
N MET A 283 -12.38 15.13 -31.10
CA MET A 283 -11.67 16.34 -31.46
C MET A 283 -12.62 17.32 -32.17
N PRO A 284 -12.38 18.64 -32.06
CA PRO A 284 -13.13 19.65 -32.79
C PRO A 284 -12.99 19.53 -34.32
#